data_AF-A0A924RTF8-F1
#
_entry.id   AF-A0A924RTF8-F1
#
_cell.length_a   1.000
_cell.length_b   1.000
_cell.length_c   1.000
_cell.angle_alpha   90.00
_cell.angle_beta   90.00
_cell.angle_gamma   90.00
#
_symmetry.space_group_name_H-M   'P 1'
#
loop_
_entity.id
_entity.type
_entity.pdbx_description
1 polymer ?
#
loop_
_entity_poly.entity_id
_entity_poly.type
_entity_poly.pdbx_seq_one_letter_code
_entity_poly.pdbx_strand_id
1 'polypeptide(L)' 'MYPNPVTNTIILSHPKAIAGAAIKVTGIDGKLLSTQNVQTGATQTSIDAARLAKGNYVLSFVNDGVATTTQLVKQ' A
#
# COMPACT_ATOMS: atom_id res chain seq x y z
N MET A 1 18.58 5.86 1.01
CA MET A 1 18.07 5.77 -0.37
C MET A 1 16.57 5.52 -0.30
N TYR A 2 15.76 6.39 -0.90
CA TYR A 2 14.29 6.41 -0.87
C TYR A 2 13.81 7.14 -2.15
N PRO A 3 12.74 6.71 -2.84
CA PRO A 3 12.06 5.42 -2.84
C PRO A 3 12.07 4.71 -4.21
N ASN A 4 11.69 3.43 -4.17
CA ASN A 4 11.61 2.47 -5.28
C ASN A 4 10.61 2.93 -6.37
N PRO A 5 11.04 3.28 -7.60
CA PRO A 5 10.14 3.73 -8.66
C PRO A 5 9.27 2.56 -9.14
N VAL A 6 7.96 2.63 -8.88
CA VAL A 6 7.00 1.60 -9.28
C VAL A 6 6.34 1.99 -10.60
N THR A 7 6.60 1.20 -11.65
CA THR A 7 5.98 1.36 -12.97
C THR A 7 4.53 0.89 -12.97
N ASN A 8 4.25 -0.33 -12.50
CA ASN A 8 2.90 -0.91 -12.57
C ASN A 8 2.45 -1.63 -11.29
N THR A 9 3.36 -2.30 -10.57
CA THR A 9 3.00 -3.12 -9.40
C THR A 9 3.81 -2.70 -8.18
N ILE A 10 3.13 -2.35 -7.09
CA ILE A 10 3.78 -2.06 -5.81
C ILE A 10 3.85 -3.35 -5.03
N ILE A 11 5.05 -3.73 -4.57
CA ILE A 11 5.25 -4.83 -3.65
C ILE A 11 5.44 -4.25 -2.26
N LEU A 12 4.42 -4.37 -1.41
CA LEU A 12 4.48 -3.90 -0.02
C LEU A 12 4.82 -5.07 0.90
N SER A 13 5.98 -5.02 1.52
CA SER A 13 6.34 -5.94 2.61
C SER A 13 5.77 -5.43 3.93
N HIS A 14 5.12 -6.30 4.69
CA HIS A 14 4.45 -5.96 5.95
C HIS A 14 4.54 -7.13 6.95
N PRO A 15 4.33 -6.87 8.26
CA PRO A 15 4.17 -7.94 9.24
C PRO A 15 3.07 -8.91 8.83
N LYS A 16 3.13 -10.15 9.33
CA LYS A 16 2.15 -11.19 9.00
C LYS A 16 0.71 -10.68 9.18
N ALA A 17 -0.04 -10.66 8.08
CA ALA A 17 -1.41 -10.18 8.07
C ALA A 17 -2.32 -11.11 8.88
N ILE A 18 -3.18 -10.53 9.72
CA ILE A 18 -4.23 -11.25 10.43
C ILE A 18 -5.54 -11.21 9.62
N ALA A 19 -6.59 -11.86 10.14
CA ALA A 19 -7.91 -11.77 9.54
C ALA A 19 -8.42 -10.32 9.56
N GLY A 20 -8.90 -9.82 8.43
CA GLY A 20 -9.38 -8.45 8.29
C GLY A 20 -8.28 -7.40 8.02
N ALA A 21 -7.03 -7.81 7.82
CA ALA A 21 -5.97 -6.90 7.41
C ALA A 21 -6.27 -6.26 6.04
N ALA A 22 -5.94 -4.98 5.90
CA ALA A 22 -6.20 -4.23 4.67
C ALA A 22 -5.08 -3.23 4.38
N ILE A 23 -4.82 -3.01 3.09
CA ILE A 23 -3.94 -1.94 2.62
C ILE A 23 -4.81 -0.85 1.99
N LYS A 24 -4.59 0.38 2.45
CA LYS A 24 -5.24 1.58 1.95
C LYS A 24 -4.24 2.40 1.18
N VAL A 25 -4.57 2.78 -0.04
CA VAL A 25 -3.77 3.68 -0.87
C VAL A 25 -4.41 5.05 -0.83
N THR A 26 -3.69 6.02 -0.27
CA THR A 26 -4.13 7.40 -0.12
C THR A 26 -3.28 8.33 -0.97
N GLY A 27 -3.90 9.23 -1.72
CA GLY A 27 -3.22 10.29 -2.46
C GLY A 27 -2.64 11.38 -1.54
N ILE A 28 -1.81 12.27 -2.08
CA ILE A 28 -1.25 13.40 -1.32
C ILE A 28 -2.31 14.37 -0.83
N ASP A 29 -3.43 14.41 -1.55
CA ASP A 29 -4.63 15.19 -1.26
C ASP A 29 -5.42 14.60 -0.08
N GLY A 30 -4.97 13.49 0.49
CA GLY A 30 -5.64 12.78 1.58
C GLY A 30 -6.80 11.89 1.10
N LYS A 31 -7.04 11.81 -0.22
CA LYS A 31 -8.13 11.01 -0.77
C LYS A 31 -7.77 9.53 -0.75
N LEU A 32 -8.67 8.70 -0.21
CA LEU A 32 -8.56 7.25 -0.32
C LEU A 32 -8.85 6.85 -1.77
N LEU A 33 -7.84 6.32 -2.46
CA LEU A 33 -7.92 5.93 -3.86
C LEU A 33 -8.24 4.45 -4.04
N SER A 34 -7.73 3.61 -3.14
CA SER A 34 -7.97 2.17 -3.18
C SER A 34 -7.90 1.56 -1.77
N THR A 35 -8.67 0.50 -1.56
CA THR A 35 -8.55 -0.38 -0.41
C THR A 35 -8.50 -1.81 -0.91
N GLN A 36 -7.48 -2.55 -0.47
CA GLN A 36 -7.27 -3.94 -0.84
C GLN A 36 -7.19 -4.78 0.42
N ASN A 37 -8.02 -5.81 0.51
CA ASN A 37 -7.94 -6.77 1.61
C ASN A 37 -6.68 -7.63 1.42
N VAL A 38 -5.98 -7.88 2.52
CA VAL A 38 -4.76 -8.68 2.52
C VAL A 38 -5.11 -10.11 2.93
N GLN A 39 -4.54 -11.08 2.22
CA GLN A 39 -4.71 -12.48 2.58
C GLN A 39 -4.07 -12.74 3.94
N THR A 40 -4.83 -13.36 4.85
CA THR A 40 -4.33 -13.75 6.17
C THR A 40 -3.10 -14.64 6.04
N GLY A 41 -2.07 -14.35 6.82
CA GLY A 41 -0.79 -15.03 6.81
C GLY A 41 0.22 -14.48 5.80
N ALA A 42 -0.17 -13.58 4.89
CA ALA A 42 0.76 -12.95 3.97
C ALA A 42 1.73 -12.00 4.71
N THR A 43 2.97 -11.93 4.24
CA THR A 43 4.00 -10.97 4.66
C THR A 43 4.35 -9.98 3.55
N GLN A 44 3.76 -10.17 2.38
CA GLN A 44 3.95 -9.33 1.21
C GLN A 44 2.66 -9.31 0.40
N THR A 45 2.30 -8.12 -0.08
CA THR A 45 1.12 -7.93 -0.93
C THR A 45 1.49 -7.13 -2.17
N SER A 46 1.04 -7.62 -3.33
CA SER A 46 1.12 -6.90 -4.60
C SER A 46 -0.12 -6.04 -4.80
N ILE A 47 0.09 -4.77 -5.12
CA ILE A 47 -0.95 -3.78 -5.37
C ILE A 47 -0.78 -3.28 -6.80
N ASP A 48 -1.87 -3.35 -7.56
CA ASP A 48 -1.89 -2.80 -8.92
C ASP A 48 -1.94 -1.27 -8.84
N ALA A 49 -0.85 -0.65 -9.31
CA ALA A 49 -0.69 0.80 -9.42
C ALA A 49 -0.71 1.26 -10.88
N ALA A 50 -1.03 0.41 -11.85
CA ALA A 50 -1.05 0.76 -13.27
C ALA A 50 -2.07 1.87 -13.57
N ARG A 51 -3.16 1.93 -12.79
CA ARG A 51 -4.23 2.92 -12.93
C ARG A 51 -4.01 4.18 -12.08
N LEU A 52 -2.97 4.21 -11.24
CA LEU A 52 -2.63 5.40 -10.45
C LEU A 52 -1.86 6.40 -11.32
N ALA A 53 -2.19 7.68 -11.24
CA ALA A 53 -1.43 8.72 -11.91
C ALA A 53 -0.01 8.83 -11.33
N LYS A 54 0.93 9.40 -12.07
CA LYS A 54 2.26 9.72 -11.51
C LYS A 54 2.11 10.70 -10.35
N GLY A 55 2.82 10.47 -9.25
CA GLY A 55 2.65 11.26 -8.03
C GLY A 55 3.08 10.53 -6.76
N ASN A 56 2.90 11.20 -5.62
CA ASN A 56 3.20 10.61 -4.32
C ASN A 56 1.96 9.92 -3.75
N TYR A 57 2.18 8.83 -3.04
CA TYR A 57 1.13 8.02 -2.43
C TYR A 57 1.56 7.57 -1.04
N VAL A 58 0.58 7.43 -0.16
CA VAL A 58 0.75 6.83 1.16
C VAL A 58 0.02 5.50 1.16
N LEU A 59 0.76 4.42 1.39
CA LEU A 59 0.21 3.10 1.61
C LEU A 59 0.10 2.87 3.10
N SER A 60 -1.10 2.60 3.59
CA SER A 60 -1.37 2.30 4.99
C SER A 60 -1.80 0.84 5.13
N PHE A 61 -0.94 0.01 5.70
CA PHE A 61 -1.27 -1.36 6.09
C PHE A 61 -1.91 -1.35 7.48
N VAL A 62 -3.18 -1.74 7.58
CA VAL A 62 -3.91 -1.83 8.83
C VAL A 62 -4.04 -3.30 9.22
N ASN A 63 -3.54 -3.63 10.40
CA ASN A 63 -3.51 -4.98 10.94
C ASN A 63 -3.81 -4.91 12.44
N ASP A 64 -4.89 -5.55 12.88
CA ASP A 64 -5.30 -5.55 14.30
C ASP A 64 -5.42 -4.14 14.93
N GLY A 65 -5.96 -3.18 14.16
CA GLY A 65 -6.05 -1.78 14.58
C GLY A 65 -4.75 -0.98 14.50
N VAL A 66 -3.60 -1.62 14.25
CA VAL A 66 -2.31 -0.96 14.05
C VAL A 66 -2.14 -0.60 12.58
N ALA A 67 -1.93 0.70 12.30
CA ALA A 67 -1.65 1.18 10.95
C ALA A 67 -0.14 1.43 10.78
N THR A 68 0.46 0.76 9.80
CA THR A 68 1.83 1.01 9.34
C THR A 68 1.79 1.72 8.00
N THR A 69 2.40 2.91 7.91
CA THR A 69 2.39 3.73 6.70
C THR A 69 3.72 3.69 5.97
N THR A 70 3.69 3.62 4.64
CA THR A 70 4.87 3.73 3.78
C THR A 70 4.57 4.72 2.67
N GLN A 71 5.50 5.64 2.43
CA GLN A 71 5.40 6.61 1.34
C GLN A 71 6.06 6.06 0.08
N LEU A 72 5.39 6.26 -1.05
CA LEU A 72 5.84 5.84 -2.37
C LEU A 72 5.75 7.02 -3.34
N VAL A 73 6.66 7.07 -4.30
CA VAL A 73 6.58 7.96 -5.46
C VAL A 73 6.43 7.12 -6.72
N LYS A 74 5.33 7.33 -7.45
CA LYS A 74 5.11 6.77 -8.78
C LYS A 74 5.65 7.74 -9.83
N GLN A 75 6.57 7.26 -10.68
CA GLN A 75 7.27 8.03 -11.72
C GLN A 75 6.70 7.81 -13.12
#